data_AF-A0A497Q9R8-F1
#
_entry.id   AF-A0A497Q9R8-F1
#
_cell.length_a   1.000
_cell.length_b   1.000
_cell.length_c   1.000
_cell.angle_alpha   90.00
_cell.angle_beta   90.00
_cell.angle_gamma   90.00
#
_symmetry.space_group_name_H-M   'P 1'
#
loop_
_entity.id
_entity.type
_entity.pdbx_description
1 polymer ?
#
loop_
_entity_poly.entity_id
_entity_poly.type
_entity_poly.pdbx_seq_one_letter_code
_entity_poly.pdbx_strand_id
1 'polypeptide(L)'
;MFSDSARWLATAEEMVAEELAHSYASESPLISLAIMTAENELVTYVRQFRRGIGATETYGFFMPGPRGTFEVFRIEGKRATLGDDFRVLLLSGRDVEVGEIDSKFADIGGEFQVRIRDRILADNEWFCRVLQCFSVVTRYREEMRAKTLGLLERWRKGHEQRPTIHTILETEDQDTP
;
A
#
# COMPACT_ATOMS: atom_id res chain seq x y z
N MET A 1 -12.47 9.56 6.15
CA MET A 1 -13.77 8.87 6.34
C MET A 1 -14.35 9.26 7.69
N PHE A 2 -15.64 9.59 7.73
CA PHE A 2 -16.36 9.98 8.94
C PHE A 2 -17.61 9.09 9.12
N SER A 3 -18.08 8.93 10.35
CA SER A 3 -19.37 8.31 10.65
C SER A 3 -20.54 9.23 10.28
N ASP A 4 -21.76 8.69 10.32
CA ASP A 4 -23.01 9.48 10.19
C ASP A 4 -23.16 10.53 11.30
N SER A 5 -22.47 10.34 12.42
CA SER A 5 -22.37 11.29 13.53
C SER A 5 -21.15 12.23 13.43
N ALA A 6 -20.53 12.34 12.25
CA ALA A 6 -19.36 13.17 11.97
C ALA A 6 -18.11 12.86 12.83
N ARG A 7 -18.02 11.65 13.41
CA ARG A 7 -16.81 11.20 14.10
C ARG A 7 -15.78 10.76 13.06
N TRP A 8 -14.52 11.18 13.23
CA TRP A 8 -13.43 10.68 12.40
C TRP A 8 -13.25 9.16 12.60
N LEU A 9 -13.19 8.41 11.51
CA LEU A 9 -13.04 6.95 11.52
C LEU A 9 -11.69 6.51 10.99
N ALA A 10 -11.26 7.07 9.86
CA ALA A 10 -9.97 6.75 9.26
C ALA A 10 -9.58 7.77 8.18
N THR A 11 -8.28 7.85 7.90
CA THR A 11 -7.68 8.55 6.76
C THR A 11 -6.73 7.63 6.02
N ALA A 12 -6.54 7.89 4.72
CA ALA A 12 -5.51 7.27 3.91
C ALA A 12 -4.75 8.35 3.19
N GLU A 13 -3.43 8.33 3.34
CA GLU A 13 -2.51 9.33 2.80
C GLU A 13 -1.53 8.64 1.84
N GLU A 14 -1.27 9.28 0.72
CA GLU A 14 -0.25 8.85 -0.24
C GLU A 14 1.16 9.20 0.27
N MET A 15 2.05 8.21 0.29
CA MET A 15 3.41 8.36 0.85
C MET A 15 4.43 8.58 -0.26
N VAL A 16 4.40 9.76 -0.91
CA VAL A 16 5.19 10.06 -2.13
C VAL A 16 6.70 9.77 -1.96
N ALA A 17 7.30 10.10 -0.81
CA ALA A 17 8.72 9.84 -0.58
C ALA A 17 9.04 8.34 -0.54
N GLU A 18 8.17 7.54 0.09
CA GLU A 18 8.28 6.08 0.18
C GLU A 18 8.08 5.44 -1.21
N GLU A 19 7.11 5.95 -1.96
CA GLU A 19 6.84 5.53 -3.34
C GLU A 19 8.05 5.74 -4.23
N LEU A 20 8.68 6.92 -4.18
CA LEU A 20 9.89 7.21 -4.95
C LEU A 20 11.05 6.31 -4.53
N ALA A 21 11.30 6.16 -3.23
CA ALA A 21 12.38 5.31 -2.73
C ALA A 21 12.22 3.85 -3.21
N HIS A 22 11.02 3.27 -3.06
CA HIS A 22 10.75 1.91 -3.52
C HIS A 22 10.70 1.80 -5.04
N SER A 23 10.21 2.82 -5.74
CA SER A 23 10.11 2.80 -7.20
C SER A 23 11.47 2.89 -7.87
N TYR A 24 12.38 3.70 -7.31
CA TYR A 24 13.77 3.78 -7.77
C TYR A 24 14.51 2.49 -7.48
N ALA A 25 14.35 1.92 -6.28
CA ALA A 25 15.00 0.66 -5.90
C ALA A 25 14.50 -0.55 -6.72
N SER A 26 13.22 -0.56 -7.11
CA SER A 26 12.58 -1.68 -7.84
C SER A 26 12.41 -1.44 -9.34
N GLU A 27 12.83 -0.27 -9.83
CA GLU A 27 12.67 0.18 -11.21
C GLU A 27 11.23 0.10 -11.75
N SER A 28 10.24 0.29 -10.86
CA SER A 28 8.81 0.10 -11.12
C SER A 28 7.99 1.17 -10.40
N PRO A 29 6.90 1.70 -10.97
CA PRO A 29 6.07 2.70 -10.28
C PRO A 29 5.20 2.03 -9.21
N LEU A 30 5.72 1.97 -7.98
CA LEU A 30 5.08 1.36 -6.82
C LEU A 30 4.36 2.41 -5.96
N ILE A 31 3.17 2.06 -5.49
CA ILE A 31 2.31 2.90 -4.63
C ILE A 31 2.51 2.51 -3.16
N SER A 32 2.46 3.49 -2.26
CA SER A 32 2.55 3.30 -0.81
C SER A 32 1.59 4.23 -0.10
N LEU A 33 0.78 3.67 0.79
CA LEU A 33 -0.24 4.39 1.54
C LEU A 33 0.05 4.29 3.04
N ALA A 34 -0.23 5.35 3.77
CA ALA A 34 -0.35 5.35 5.21
C ALA A 34 -1.83 5.45 5.58
N ILE A 35 -2.33 4.49 6.35
CA ILE A 35 -3.71 4.45 6.82
C ILE A 35 -3.71 4.59 8.33
N MET A 36 -4.46 5.57 8.81
CA MET A 36 -4.69 5.82 10.22
C MET A 36 -6.16 5.57 10.51
N THR A 37 -6.47 4.89 11.62
CA THR A 37 -7.86 4.60 12.01
C THR A 37 -8.11 5.02 13.45
N ALA A 38 -9.38 5.22 13.82
CA ALA A 38 -9.77 5.68 15.15
C ALA A 38 -9.58 4.63 16.25
N GLU A 39 -9.41 3.37 15.86
CA GLU A 39 -9.40 2.21 16.74
C GLU A 39 -7.99 1.82 17.21
N ASN A 40 -6.94 2.43 16.65
CA ASN A 40 -5.56 2.15 17.05
C ASN A 40 -4.64 3.39 16.90
N GLU A 41 -3.51 3.36 17.60
CA GLU A 41 -2.50 4.42 17.56
C GLU A 41 -1.39 4.17 16.51
N LEU A 42 -1.53 3.11 15.69
CA LEU A 42 -0.49 2.64 14.78
C LEU A 42 -0.77 3.10 13.35
N VAL A 43 0.25 3.65 12.69
CA VAL A 43 0.17 3.92 11.26
C VAL A 43 0.29 2.61 10.49
N THR A 44 -0.77 2.26 9.76
CA THR A 44 -0.79 1.07 8.91
C THR A 44 -0.24 1.41 7.53
N TYR A 45 0.92 0.85 7.18
CA TYR A 45 1.46 1.01 5.84
C TYR A 45 0.90 -0.07 4.91
N VAL A 46 0.22 0.36 3.84
CA VAL A 46 -0.22 -0.52 2.75
C VAL A 46 0.67 -0.24 1.55
N ARG A 47 1.59 -1.16 1.26
CA ARG A 47 2.64 -0.96 0.24
C ARG A 47 2.46 -1.91 -0.93
N GLN A 48 2.67 -1.41 -2.15
CA GLN A 48 2.71 -2.24 -3.34
C GLN A 48 4.04 -2.98 -3.46
N PHE A 49 4.00 -4.23 -3.89
CA PHE A 49 5.17 -5.09 -4.09
C PHE A 49 5.22 -5.63 -5.52
N ARG A 50 6.42 -5.66 -6.12
CA ARG A 50 6.65 -6.29 -7.43
C ARG A 50 6.79 -7.81 -7.26
N ARG A 51 5.91 -8.59 -7.90
CA ARG A 51 5.95 -10.08 -7.87
C ARG A 51 6.35 -10.73 -9.20
N GLY A 52 7.21 -10.06 -9.96
CA GLY A 52 7.72 -10.55 -11.24
C GLY A 52 6.77 -10.31 -12.42
N ILE A 53 7.15 -10.80 -13.60
CA ILE A 53 6.44 -10.56 -14.86
C ILE A 53 5.10 -11.32 -14.85
N GLY A 54 4.01 -10.62 -15.16
CA GLY A 54 2.66 -11.18 -15.24
C GLY A 54 1.93 -11.32 -13.90
N ALA A 55 2.56 -10.96 -12.77
CA ALA A 55 1.84 -10.87 -11.49
C ALA A 55 0.82 -9.73 -11.52
N THR A 56 -0.33 -9.93 -10.86
CA THR A 56 -1.26 -8.85 -10.61
C THR A 56 -0.72 -7.92 -9.53
N GLU A 57 -1.33 -6.75 -9.45
CA GLU A 57 -1.02 -5.80 -8.39
C GLU A 57 -1.14 -6.48 -7.04
N THR A 58 -0.09 -6.33 -6.24
CA THR A 58 0.01 -6.93 -4.92
C THR A 58 0.34 -5.83 -3.94
N TYR A 59 -0.49 -5.67 -2.92
CA TYR A 59 -0.23 -4.82 -1.77
C TYR A 59 -0.09 -5.68 -0.53
N GLY A 60 0.65 -5.18 0.46
CA GLY A 60 0.78 -5.84 1.75
C GLY A 60 0.74 -4.86 2.90
N PHE A 61 0.18 -5.32 4.01
CA PHE A 61 0.16 -4.63 5.30
C PHE A 61 0.21 -5.66 6.42
N PHE A 62 0.47 -5.22 7.64
CA PHE A 62 0.43 -6.09 8.80
C PHE A 62 -0.40 -5.47 9.91
N MET A 63 -0.88 -6.30 10.82
CA MET A 63 -1.52 -5.88 12.06
C MET A 63 -0.93 -6.69 13.22
N PRO A 64 -0.73 -6.10 14.42
CA PRO A 64 -0.47 -6.83 15.64
C PRO A 64 -1.60 -7.82 15.91
N GLY A 65 -1.21 -9.07 16.14
CA GLY A 65 -2.11 -10.14 16.55
C GLY A 65 -2.10 -10.36 18.07
N PRO A 66 -2.91 -11.30 18.56
CA PRO A 66 -2.96 -11.63 19.98
C PRO A 66 -1.60 -12.13 20.50
N ARG A 67 -1.26 -11.78 21.75
CA ARG A 67 -0.07 -12.30 22.45
C ARG A 67 1.27 -11.93 21.79
N GLY A 68 1.35 -10.74 21.21
CA GLY A 68 2.59 -10.22 20.63
C GLY A 68 2.96 -10.85 19.29
N THR A 69 2.01 -11.51 18.62
CA THR A 69 2.18 -11.95 17.23
C THR A 69 1.89 -10.80 16.27
N PHE A 70 2.12 -11.03 14.98
CA PHE A 70 1.66 -10.15 13.92
C PHE A 70 1.03 -11.00 12.81
N GLU A 71 0.01 -10.44 12.18
CA GLU A 71 -0.68 -11.00 11.03
C GLU A 71 -0.28 -10.19 9.81
N VAL A 72 0.15 -10.86 8.75
CA VAL A 72 0.54 -10.22 7.48
C VAL A 72 -0.53 -10.52 6.45
N PHE A 73 -1.03 -9.46 5.83
CA PHE A 73 -2.07 -9.52 4.83
C PHE A 73 -1.53 -9.15 3.46
N ARG A 74 -2.03 -9.83 2.43
CA ARG A 74 -1.76 -9.53 1.02
C ARG A 74 -3.06 -9.22 0.31
N ILE A 75 -3.15 -8.04 -0.28
CA ILE A 75 -4.24 -7.64 -1.19
C ILE A 75 -3.75 -7.88 -2.61
N GLU A 76 -4.43 -8.73 -3.37
CA GLU A 76 -3.98 -9.18 -4.69
C GLU A 76 -5.08 -8.99 -5.73
N GLY A 77 -4.77 -8.32 -6.84
CA GLY A 77 -5.73 -8.10 -7.93
C GLY A 77 -6.17 -9.41 -8.58
N LYS A 78 -7.45 -9.51 -8.97
CA LYS A 78 -8.00 -10.65 -9.71
C LYS A 78 -7.71 -10.49 -11.22
N ARG A 79 -7.04 -11.48 -11.85
CA ARG A 79 -6.62 -11.43 -13.28
C ARG A 79 -7.77 -11.43 -14.30
N ALA A 80 -8.96 -11.89 -13.91
CA ALA A 80 -10.04 -12.24 -14.82
C ALA A 80 -11.13 -11.16 -14.94
N THR A 81 -10.98 -10.04 -14.24
CA THR A 81 -12.00 -8.99 -14.13
C THR A 81 -11.49 -7.70 -14.77
N LEU A 82 -12.34 -7.06 -15.57
CA LEU A 82 -12.09 -5.71 -16.14
C LEU A 82 -12.21 -4.59 -15.08
N GLY A 83 -12.44 -4.96 -13.80
CA GLY A 83 -12.62 -4.05 -12.67
C GLY A 83 -11.55 -4.19 -11.59
N ASP A 84 -11.68 -3.34 -10.58
CA ASP A 84 -10.77 -3.16 -9.44
C ASP A 84 -11.04 -4.17 -8.34
N ASP A 85 -11.10 -5.45 -8.72
CA ASP A 85 -11.44 -6.52 -7.80
C ASP A 85 -10.17 -7.12 -7.19
N PHE A 86 -10.17 -7.26 -5.87
CA PHE A 86 -9.04 -7.78 -5.11
C PHE A 86 -9.48 -8.93 -4.20
N ARG A 87 -8.56 -9.86 -3.97
CA ARG A 87 -8.65 -10.83 -2.86
C ARG A 87 -7.72 -10.40 -1.73
N VAL A 88 -8.13 -10.67 -0.50
CA VAL A 88 -7.36 -10.41 0.70
C VAL A 88 -6.95 -11.75 1.31
N LEU A 89 -5.65 -11.96 1.43
CA LEU A 89 -5.05 -13.20 1.89
C LEU A 89 -4.32 -12.96 3.21
N LEU A 90 -4.57 -13.79 4.21
CA LEU A 90 -3.73 -13.92 5.39
C LEU A 90 -2.53 -14.83 5.03
N LEU A 91 -1.32 -14.34 5.25
CA LEU A 91 -0.09 -15.07 4.97
C LEU A 91 0.32 -15.88 6.21
N SER A 92 0.01 -17.19 6.21
CA SER A 92 0.24 -18.06 7.37
C SER A 92 0.74 -19.44 6.97
N GLY A 93 1.94 -19.55 6.39
CA GLY A 93 2.54 -20.83 5.92
C GLY A 93 1.79 -21.54 4.77
N ARG A 94 0.48 -21.33 4.67
CA ARG A 94 -0.44 -21.50 3.54
C ARG A 94 -1.27 -20.23 3.47
N ASP A 95 -1.37 -19.62 2.30
CA ASP A 95 -2.18 -18.41 2.10
C ASP A 95 -3.65 -18.75 2.31
N VAL A 96 -4.34 -18.04 3.20
CA VAL A 96 -5.77 -18.22 3.47
C VAL A 96 -6.53 -16.98 2.98
N GLU A 97 -7.51 -17.17 2.09
CA GLU A 97 -8.36 -16.06 1.65
C GLU A 97 -9.35 -15.67 2.74
N VAL A 98 -9.18 -14.46 3.27
CA VAL A 98 -9.98 -13.92 4.38
C VAL A 98 -11.01 -12.90 3.93
N GLY A 99 -10.90 -12.38 2.71
CA GLY A 99 -11.88 -11.46 2.16
C GLY A 99 -11.66 -11.11 0.71
N GLU A 100 -12.54 -10.26 0.20
CA GLU A 100 -12.50 -9.72 -1.15
C GLU A 100 -13.04 -8.30 -1.19
N ILE A 101 -12.55 -7.55 -2.17
CA ILE A 101 -12.99 -6.20 -2.50
C ILE A 101 -13.48 -6.29 -3.93
N ASP A 102 -14.76 -5.99 -4.15
CA ASP A 102 -15.36 -6.02 -5.48
C ASP A 102 -15.84 -4.61 -5.85
N SER A 103 -15.41 -4.14 -7.01
CA SER A 103 -15.79 -2.85 -7.56
C SER A 103 -17.01 -3.01 -8.45
N LYS A 104 -18.14 -2.37 -8.09
CA LYS A 104 -19.32 -2.33 -8.97
C LYS A 104 -19.16 -1.17 -9.93
N PHE A 105 -18.30 -1.34 -10.93
CA PHE A 105 -17.98 -0.28 -11.90
C PHE A 105 -19.13 0.07 -12.88
N ALA A 106 -20.29 -0.56 -12.76
CA ALA A 106 -21.44 -0.39 -13.65
C ALA A 106 -22.51 0.60 -13.14
N ASP A 107 -22.50 0.98 -11.85
CA ASP A 107 -23.50 1.90 -11.30
C ASP A 107 -22.87 3.22 -10.83
N ILE A 108 -23.50 4.31 -11.23
CA ILE A 108 -23.11 5.70 -11.02
C ILE A 108 -22.92 5.96 -9.51
N GLY A 109 -21.68 5.93 -9.01
CA GLY A 109 -21.39 6.19 -7.59
C GLY A 109 -20.02 5.77 -7.09
N GLY A 110 -19.32 4.84 -7.75
CA GLY A 110 -18.03 4.35 -7.25
C GLY A 110 -18.17 3.53 -5.96
N GLU A 111 -19.23 2.73 -5.87
CA GLU A 111 -19.49 1.86 -4.73
C GLU A 111 -18.53 0.65 -4.74
N PHE A 112 -17.91 0.41 -3.59
CA PHE A 112 -17.07 -0.77 -3.35
C PHE A 112 -17.74 -1.67 -2.33
N GLN A 113 -17.74 -2.97 -2.60
CA GLN A 113 -18.22 -3.97 -1.65
C GLN A 113 -17.03 -4.74 -1.09
N VAL A 114 -16.80 -4.60 0.22
CA VAL A 114 -15.83 -5.41 0.95
C VAL A 114 -16.56 -6.57 1.62
N ARG A 115 -16.17 -7.80 1.30
CA ARG A 115 -16.73 -9.03 1.89
C ARG A 115 -15.64 -9.75 2.67
N ILE A 116 -15.83 -9.89 3.98
CA ILE A 116 -14.87 -10.56 4.88
C ILE A 116 -15.48 -11.91 5.26
N ARG A 117 -14.73 -12.98 5.02
CA ARG A 117 -15.17 -14.37 5.27
C ARG A 117 -14.83 -14.84 6.67
N ASP A 118 -13.72 -14.34 7.23
CA ASP A 118 -13.33 -14.64 8.60
C ASP A 118 -14.13 -13.77 9.57
N ARG A 119 -14.88 -14.41 10.48
CA ARG A 119 -15.76 -13.70 11.43
C ARG A 119 -14.98 -12.84 12.41
N ILE A 120 -13.80 -13.28 12.85
CA ILE A 120 -12.97 -12.53 13.79
C ILE A 120 -12.46 -11.26 13.13
N LEU A 121 -12.04 -11.36 11.86
CA LEU A 121 -11.61 -10.19 11.09
C LEU A 121 -12.79 -9.29 10.67
N ALA A 122 -13.98 -9.84 10.44
CA ALA A 122 -15.17 -9.05 10.15
C ALA A 122 -15.60 -8.16 11.33
N ASP A 123 -15.39 -8.65 12.56
CA ASP A 123 -15.63 -7.91 13.80
C ASP A 123 -14.45 -6.99 14.19
N ASN A 124 -13.33 -7.02 13.43
CA ASN A 124 -12.17 -6.18 13.66
C ASN A 124 -12.29 -4.85 12.89
N GLU A 125 -12.68 -3.79 13.60
CA GLU A 125 -12.88 -2.47 13.01
C GLU A 125 -11.61 -1.93 12.31
N TRP A 126 -10.42 -2.10 12.89
CA TRP A 126 -9.17 -1.65 12.26
C TRP A 126 -8.96 -2.33 10.90
N PHE A 127 -9.09 -3.66 10.83
CA PHE A 127 -8.97 -4.39 9.57
C PHE A 127 -9.98 -3.90 8.53
N CYS A 128 -11.25 -3.76 8.93
CA CYS A 128 -12.32 -3.26 8.08
C CYS A 128 -12.03 -1.85 7.54
N ARG A 129 -11.54 -0.94 8.40
CA ARG A 129 -11.22 0.45 8.02
C ARG A 129 -10.05 0.52 7.05
N VAL A 130 -9.04 -0.35 7.21
CA VAL A 130 -7.92 -0.47 6.26
C VAL A 130 -8.44 -0.86 4.88
N LEU A 131 -9.29 -1.89 4.78
CA LEU A 131 -9.84 -2.33 3.50
C LEU A 131 -10.79 -1.30 2.88
N GLN A 132 -11.60 -0.61 3.67
CA GLN A 132 -12.45 0.49 3.20
C GLN A 132 -11.63 1.64 2.62
N CYS A 133 -10.62 2.09 3.36
CA CYS A 133 -9.73 3.15 2.91
C CYS A 133 -8.98 2.76 1.63
N PHE A 134 -8.43 1.55 1.59
CA PHE A 134 -7.80 1.01 0.39
C PHE A 134 -8.76 1.01 -0.80
N SER A 135 -10.00 0.55 -0.61
CA SER A 135 -11.03 0.51 -1.66
C SER A 135 -11.37 1.90 -2.21
N VAL A 136 -11.38 2.94 -1.38
CA VAL A 136 -11.59 4.31 -1.87
C VAL A 136 -10.39 4.80 -2.68
N VAL A 137 -9.18 4.48 -2.23
CA VAL A 137 -7.93 4.94 -2.85
C VAL A 137 -7.64 4.23 -4.17
N THR A 138 -8.08 2.97 -4.37
CA THR A 138 -7.88 2.24 -5.63
C THR A 138 -8.46 2.96 -6.84
N ARG A 139 -9.51 3.77 -6.66
CA ARG A 139 -10.07 4.65 -7.71
C ARG A 139 -9.04 5.63 -8.28
N TYR A 140 -8.10 6.09 -7.46
CA TYR A 140 -7.07 7.08 -7.84
C TYR A 140 -5.73 6.42 -8.19
N ARG A 141 -5.64 5.08 -8.18
CA ARG A 141 -4.36 4.38 -8.33
C ARG A 141 -3.64 4.65 -9.65
N GLU A 142 -4.39 4.79 -10.75
CA GLU A 142 -3.78 5.02 -12.06
C GLU A 142 -3.16 6.42 -12.14
N GLU A 143 -3.77 7.41 -11.47
CA GLU A 143 -3.21 8.76 -11.34
C GLU A 143 -1.93 8.75 -10.50
N MET A 144 -1.97 8.11 -9.33
CA MET A 144 -0.78 7.95 -8.46
C MET A 144 0.35 7.23 -9.19
N ARG A 145 0.04 6.12 -9.89
CA ARG A 145 1.00 5.38 -10.71
C ARG A 145 1.58 6.25 -11.83
N ALA A 146 0.75 6.99 -12.56
CA ALA A 146 1.20 7.84 -13.65
C ALA A 146 2.17 8.94 -13.15
N LYS A 147 1.85 9.54 -11.99
CA LYS A 147 2.72 10.51 -11.32
C LYS A 147 4.08 9.90 -10.98
N THR A 148 4.08 8.74 -10.31
CA THR A 148 5.30 8.04 -9.90
C THR A 148 6.12 7.55 -11.09
N LEU A 149 5.46 7.09 -12.15
CA LEU A 149 6.12 6.72 -13.42
C LEU A 149 6.81 7.93 -14.06
N GLY A 150 6.13 9.07 -14.13
CA GLY A 150 6.71 10.31 -14.67
C GLY A 150 7.97 10.75 -13.92
N LEU A 151 7.96 10.66 -12.58
CA LEU A 151 9.13 10.91 -11.73
C LEU A 151 10.26 9.91 -11.99
N LEU A 152 9.93 8.61 -12.07
CA LEU A 152 10.89 7.54 -12.38
C LEU A 152 11.56 7.73 -13.75
N GLU A 153 10.81 8.12 -14.77
CA GLU A 153 11.35 8.38 -16.10
C GLU A 153 12.30 9.58 -16.14
N ARG A 154 11.96 10.66 -15.42
CA ARG A 154 12.85 11.82 -15.30
C ARG A 154 14.14 11.47 -14.57
N TRP A 155 14.05 10.69 -13.50
CA TRP A 155 15.21 10.16 -12.79
C TRP A 155 16.11 9.30 -13.71
N ARG A 156 15.52 8.36 -14.48
CA ARG A 156 16.24 7.53 -15.47
C ARG A 156 16.96 8.36 -16.54
N LYS A 157 16.33 9.43 -17.01
CA LYS A 157 16.89 10.35 -18.01
C LYS A 157 17.91 11.34 -17.41
N GLY A 158 18.12 11.33 -16.10
CA GLY A 158 19.10 12.19 -15.41
C GLY A 158 18.66 13.64 -15.27
N HIS A 159 17.36 13.94 -15.31
CA HIS A 159 16.83 15.31 -15.24
C HIS A 159 16.59 15.84 -13.81
N GLU A 160 16.63 15.00 -12.78
CA GLU A 160 16.48 15.39 -11.37
C GLU A 160 17.78 15.16 -10.58
N GLN A 161 18.02 16.00 -9.55
CA GLN A 161 19.19 15.91 -8.67
C GLN A 161 19.34 14.48 -8.17
N ARG A 162 20.41 13.81 -8.61
CA ARG A 162 20.76 12.46 -8.13
C ARG A 162 20.83 12.51 -6.61
N PRO A 163 20.41 11.45 -5.89
CA PRO A 163 20.66 11.36 -4.46
C PRO A 163 22.12 11.73 -4.21
N THR A 164 22.33 12.72 -3.35
CA THR A 164 23.67 13.19 -3.02
C THR A 164 24.45 11.98 -2.54
N ILE A 165 25.44 11.54 -3.32
CA ILE A 165 26.47 10.65 -2.80
C ILE A 165 27.16 11.52 -1.75
N HIS A 166 26.83 11.32 -0.48
CA HIS A 166 27.69 11.80 0.59
C HIS A 166 29.03 11.15 0.31
N THR A 167 29.94 11.93 -0.29
CA THR A 167 31.32 11.51 -0.46
C THR A 167 31.80 11.26 0.96
N ILE A 168 32.08 10.01 1.30
CA ILE A 168 32.85 9.69 2.50
C ILE A 168 34.23 10.27 2.21
N LEU A 169 34.40 11.56 2.50
CA LEU A 169 35.68 12.19 2.65
C LEU A 169 36.05 12.00 4.10
N GLU A 170 36.80 10.94 4.39
CA GLU A 170 37.73 10.97 5.49
C GLU A 170 39.14 11.07 4.90
N THR A 171 39.57 12.31 4.80
CA THR A 171 40.94 12.72 5.08
C THR A 171 41.25 12.48 6.55
N GLU A 172 42.25 11.64 6.85
CA GLU A 172 43.16 11.77 7.99
C GLU A 172 44.55 11.28 7.49
N ASP A 173 45.42 12.23 7.15
CA ASP A 173 46.66 12.59 7.87
C ASP A 173 47.87 11.81 7.28
N GLN A 174 48.76 12.37 6.47
CA GLN A 174 49.62 13.53 6.78
C GLN A 174 49.96 13.66 8.26
N ASP A 175 50.64 12.65 8.81
CA ASP A 175 51.80 12.94 9.66
C ASP A 175 52.85 11.83 9.52
N THR A 176 53.95 12.22 8.87
CA THR A 176 55.21 11.48 8.85
C THR A 176 56.14 12.18 9.85
N PRO A 177 56.84 11.45 10.72
CA PRO A 177 58.22 11.80 11.06
C PRO A 177 59.21 11.09 10.13
#